data_AF-A0A4Y2FA32-F1
#
_entry.id   AF-A0A4Y2FA32-F1
#
_cell.length_a   1.000
_cell.length_b   1.000
_cell.length_c   1.000
_cell.angle_alpha   90.00
_cell.angle_beta   90.00
_cell.angle_gamma   90.00
#
_symmetry.space_group_name_H-M   'P 1'
#
loop_
_entity.id
_entity.type
_entity.pdbx_description
1 polymer ?
#
loop_
_entity_poly.entity_id
_entity_poly.type
_entity_poly.pdbx_seq_one_letter_code
_entity_poly.pdbx_strand_id
1 'polypeptide(L)'
;MHGTLIPVLAKLSIDDAANWFKFVPDVQRIINSTVSRSTKFTPFELMTGVKIQNKADVKIKEILGEEYMNSIIQEKETIREEAKINIFKLQEENRHQYNRRHRISPIYKITW
;
A
#
# COMPACT_ATOMS: atom_id res chain seq x y z
N MET A 1 6.21 7.46 -3.88
CA MET A 1 6.89 8.53 -3.13
C MET A 1 5.96 9.68 -2.73
N HIS A 2 5.07 10.19 -3.60
CA HIS A 2 4.09 11.21 -3.17
C HIS A 2 3.15 10.73 -2.06
N GLY A 3 2.71 9.46 -2.10
CA GLY A 3 1.86 8.88 -1.06
C GLY A 3 2.49 8.78 0.33
N THR A 4 3.81 8.84 0.45
CA THR A 4 4.52 8.75 1.74
C THR A 4 4.95 10.12 2.28
N LEU A 5 5.10 11.14 1.43
CA LEU A 5 5.60 12.46 1.84
C LEU A 5 4.58 13.21 2.71
N ILE A 6 3.32 13.25 2.28
CA ILE A 6 2.26 13.99 2.96
C ILE A 6 1.98 13.40 4.36
N PRO A 7 1.82 12.07 4.53
CA PRO A 7 1.60 11.48 5.86
C PRO A 7 2.78 11.70 6.82
N VAL A 8 4.01 11.62 6.32
CA VAL A 8 5.22 11.88 7.14
C VAL A 8 5.23 13.31 7.66
N LEU A 9 4.98 14.29 6.79
CA LEU A 9 4.92 15.69 7.20
C LEU A 9 3.79 15.93 8.20
N ALA A 10 2.61 15.36 7.96
CA ALA A 10 1.46 15.46 8.88
C ALA A 10 1.77 14.86 10.27
N LYS A 11 2.44 13.71 10.34
CA LYS A 11 2.88 13.10 11.61
C LYS A 11 3.92 13.93 12.34
N LEU A 12 4.84 14.57 11.62
CA LEU A 12 5.86 15.42 12.21
C LEU A 12 5.28 16.75 12.73
N SER A 13 4.23 17.26 12.09
CA SER A 13 3.54 18.49 12.46
C SER A 13 2.26 18.25 13.28
N ILE A 14 2.16 17.13 14.01
CA ILE A 14 0.93 16.78 14.73
C ILE A 14 0.58 17.79 15.82
N ASP A 15 1.60 18.38 16.46
CA ASP A 15 1.45 19.37 17.53
C ASP A 15 1.10 20.77 16.98
N ASP A 16 1.60 21.10 15.78
CA ASP A 16 1.32 22.36 15.11
C ASP A 16 1.39 22.21 13.59
N ALA A 17 0.21 22.03 12.99
CA ALA A 17 0.06 21.82 11.56
C ALA A 17 0.55 23.00 10.72
N ALA A 18 0.55 24.24 11.23
CA ALA A 18 1.02 25.40 10.47
C ALA A 18 2.53 25.37 10.22
N ASN A 19 3.27 24.61 11.03
CA ASN A 19 4.72 24.54 11.03
C ASN A 19 5.30 23.35 10.24
N TRP A 20 4.49 22.66 9.44
CA TRP A 20 4.92 21.51 8.62
C TRP A 20 6.14 21.81 7.74
N PHE A 21 6.26 23.04 7.22
CA PHE A 21 7.32 23.46 6.32
C PHE A 21 8.72 23.37 6.96
N LYS A 22 8.81 23.45 8.31
CA LYS A 22 10.08 23.33 9.05
C LYS A 22 10.70 21.94 8.89
N PHE A 23 9.89 20.91 8.68
CA PHE A 23 10.35 19.52 8.55
C PHE A 23 10.72 19.14 7.11
N VAL A 24 10.39 19.96 6.13
CA VAL A 24 10.65 19.67 4.70
C VAL A 24 12.14 19.43 4.39
N PRO A 25 13.09 20.27 4.87
CA PRO A 25 14.51 20.04 4.59
C PRO A 25 15.02 18.70 5.12
N ASP A 26 14.59 18.30 6.32
CA ASP A 26 15.01 17.04 6.94
C ASP A 26 14.41 15.83 6.22
N VAL A 27 13.13 15.90 5.86
CA VAL A 27 12.45 14.83 5.10
C VAL A 27 13.07 14.67 3.71
N GLN A 28 13.31 15.78 3.00
CA GLN A 28 13.97 15.77 1.68
C GLN A 28 15.38 15.15 1.78
N ARG A 29 16.15 15.55 2.80
CA ARG A 29 17.49 15.02 3.05
C ARG A 29 17.46 13.50 3.27
N ILE A 30 16.50 13.00 4.03
CA ILE A 30 16.39 11.55 4.29
C ILE A 30 15.95 10.79 3.05
N ILE A 31 14.94 11.28 2.32
CA ILE A 31 14.49 10.65 1.07
C ILE A 31 15.66 10.54 0.07
N ASN A 32 16.42 11.63 -0.10
CA ASN A 32 17.53 11.66 -1.05
C ASN A 32 18.75 10.84 -0.60
N SER A 33 18.87 10.53 0.69
CA SER A 33 19.93 9.70 1.26
C SER A 33 19.52 8.24 1.51
N THR A 34 18.27 7.88 1.22
CA THR A 34 17.77 6.52 1.41
C THR A 34 17.99 5.71 0.14
N VAL A 35 18.59 4.51 0.30
CA VAL A 35 18.87 3.61 -0.82
C VAL A 35 17.57 3.08 -1.39
N SER A 36 17.37 3.25 -2.70
CA SER A 36 16.22 2.67 -3.39
C SER A 36 16.45 1.17 -3.67
N ARG A 37 15.40 0.35 -3.45
CA ARG A 37 15.48 -1.10 -3.67
C ARG A 37 15.72 -1.46 -5.14
N SER A 38 15.18 -0.67 -6.07
CA SER A 38 15.25 -0.92 -7.51
C SER A 38 16.60 -0.59 -8.11
N THR A 39 17.22 0.50 -7.66
CA THR A 39 18.51 0.98 -8.21
C THR A 39 19.70 0.56 -7.38
N LYS A 40 19.50 0.15 -6.10
CA LYS A 40 20.57 -0.12 -5.11
C LYS A 40 21.42 1.09 -4.73
N PHE A 41 21.08 2.28 -5.21
CA PHE A 41 21.75 3.54 -4.93
C PHE A 41 20.76 4.55 -4.34
N THR A 42 21.28 5.55 -3.63
CA THR A 42 20.47 6.69 -3.18
C THR A 42 20.18 7.64 -4.35
N PRO A 43 19.04 8.36 -4.36
CA PRO A 43 18.78 9.39 -5.37
C PRO A 43 19.91 10.44 -5.45
N PHE A 44 20.50 10.81 -4.30
CA PHE A 44 21.62 11.74 -4.27
C PHE A 44 22.86 11.19 -4.97
N GLU A 45 23.25 9.94 -4.68
CA GLU A 45 24.37 9.27 -5.37
C GLU A 45 24.12 9.14 -6.87
N LEU A 46 22.90 8.82 -7.29
CA LEU A 46 22.57 8.72 -8.71
C LEU A 46 22.72 10.06 -9.44
N MET A 47 22.40 11.17 -8.76
CA MET A 47 22.47 12.50 -9.34
C MET A 47 23.89 13.10 -9.29
N THR A 48 24.66 12.81 -8.24
CA THR A 48 25.94 13.48 -7.97
C THR A 48 27.16 12.59 -8.11
N GLY A 49 26.98 11.27 -8.14
CA GLY A 49 28.06 10.28 -8.07
C GLY A 49 28.72 10.16 -6.69
N VAL A 50 28.27 10.92 -5.68
CA VAL A 50 28.90 11.00 -4.36
C VAL A 50 27.99 10.42 -3.28
N LYS A 51 28.58 9.68 -2.33
CA LYS A 51 27.87 9.20 -1.15
C LYS A 51 27.65 10.34 -0.16
N ILE A 52 26.39 10.58 0.21
CA ILE A 52 26.07 11.58 1.23
C ILE A 52 26.47 11.07 2.62
N GLN A 53 27.29 11.83 3.35
CA GLN A 53 27.52 11.59 4.76
C GLN A 53 26.50 12.38 5.57
N ASN A 54 25.71 11.68 6.39
CA ASN A 54 24.61 12.31 7.10
C ASN A 54 24.52 11.79 8.52
N LYS A 55 24.21 12.68 9.47
CA LYS A 55 23.73 12.24 10.79
C LYS A 55 22.33 11.66 10.57
N ALA A 56 22.18 10.38 10.87
CA ALA A 56 20.91 9.70 10.70
C ALA A 56 19.89 10.29 11.70
N ASP A 57 18.86 10.97 11.18
CA ASP A 57 17.68 11.30 11.96
C ASP A 57 16.81 10.04 12.03
N VAL A 58 17.06 9.23 13.07
CA VAL A 58 16.45 7.91 13.27
C VAL A 58 14.92 8.00 13.24
N LYS A 59 14.36 9.03 13.89
CA LYS A 59 12.91 9.24 14.00
C LYS A 59 12.23 9.42 12.64
N ILE A 60 12.76 10.27 11.76
CA ILE A 60 12.14 10.51 10.44
C ILE A 60 12.28 9.28 9.55
N LYS A 61 13.38 8.54 9.67
CA LYS A 61 13.59 7.28 8.94
C LYS A 61 12.59 6.19 9.36
N GLU A 62 12.30 6.08 10.66
CA GLU A 62 11.28 5.18 11.19
C GLU A 62 9.89 5.55 10.65
N ILE A 63 9.49 6.82 10.77
CA ILE A 63 8.18 7.28 10.28
C ILE A 63 8.05 7.05 8.76
N LEU A 64 9.10 7.31 7.98
CA LEU A 64 9.13 7.02 6.55
C LEU A 64 8.95 5.52 6.24
N GLY A 65 9.60 4.65 7.02
CA GLY A 65 9.47 3.21 6.89
C GLY A 65 8.05 2.71 7.19
N GLU A 66 7.47 3.19 8.28
CA GLU A 66 6.08 2.88 8.66
C GLU A 66 5.09 3.34 7.60
N GLU A 67 5.17 4.59 7.13
CA GLU A 67 4.26 5.12 6.11
C GLU A 67 4.39 4.39 4.79
N TYR A 68 5.61 4.00 4.42
CA TYR A 68 5.83 3.17 3.24
C TYR A 68 5.14 1.82 3.36
N MET A 69 5.30 1.14 4.51
CA MET A 69 4.64 -0.15 4.74
C MET A 69 3.12 -0.02 4.80
N ASN A 70 2.59 1.02 5.43
CA ASN A 70 1.16 1.30 5.49
C ASN A 70 0.57 1.52 4.10
N SER A 71 1.25 2.26 3.23
CA SER A 71 0.79 2.48 1.85
C SER A 71 0.69 1.17 1.06
N ILE A 72 1.66 0.26 1.22
CA ILE A 72 1.64 -1.07 0.59
C ILE A 72 0.50 -1.94 1.15
N ILE A 73 0.27 -1.88 2.46
CA ILE A 73 -0.81 -2.66 3.10
C ILE A 73 -2.16 -2.18 2.59
N GLN A 74 -2.38 -0.86 2.53
CA GLN A 74 -3.62 -0.28 2.00
C GLN A 74 -3.86 -0.68 0.55
N GLU A 75 -2.84 -0.59 -0.32
CA GLU A 75 -2.96 -1.01 -1.72
C GLU A 75 -3.27 -2.52 -1.87
N LYS A 76 -2.67 -3.36 -1.02
CA LYS A 76 -3.01 -4.79 -1.00
C LYS A 76 -4.44 -5.04 -0.54
N GLU A 77 -4.92 -4.28 0.43
CA GLU A 77 -6.28 -4.44 0.95
C GLU A 77 -7.33 -4.01 -0.08
N THR A 78 -7.08 -2.93 -0.82
CA THR A 78 -7.94 -2.52 -1.94
C THR A 78 -8.02 -3.61 -3.01
N ILE A 79 -6.88 -4.20 -3.38
CA ILE A 79 -6.85 -5.32 -4.36
C ILE A 79 -7.63 -6.54 -3.84
N ARG A 80 -7.51 -6.86 -2.54
CA ARG A 80 -8.26 -7.96 -1.94
C ARG A 80 -9.77 -7.74 -1.98
N GLU A 81 -10.22 -6.53 -1.64
CA GLU A 81 -11.65 -6.24 -1.63
C GLU A 81 -12.23 -6.24 -3.05
N GLU A 82 -11.50 -5.71 -4.04
CA GLU A 82 -11.88 -5.82 -5.45
C GLU A 82 -11.96 -7.28 -5.92
N ALA A 83 -10.96 -8.10 -5.58
CA ALA A 83 -10.96 -9.52 -5.91
C ALA A 83 -12.15 -10.25 -5.29
N LYS A 84 -12.46 -9.96 -4.03
CA LYS A 84 -13.61 -10.53 -3.31
C LYS A 84 -14.94 -10.18 -3.99
N ILE A 85 -15.13 -8.92 -4.38
CA ILE A 85 -16.32 -8.47 -5.12
C ILE A 85 -16.44 -9.22 -6.45
N ASN A 86 -15.34 -9.35 -7.19
CA ASN A 86 -15.35 -10.02 -8.50
C ASN A 86 -15.64 -11.52 -8.38
N ILE A 87 -15.05 -12.19 -7.40
CA ILE A 87 -15.33 -13.61 -7.10
C ILE A 87 -16.81 -13.78 -6.73
N PHE A 88 -17.37 -12.90 -5.91
CA PHE A 88 -18.76 -12.96 -5.51
C PHE A 88 -19.71 -12.84 -6.70
N LYS A 89 -19.46 -11.86 -7.59
CA LYS A 89 -20.23 -11.69 -8.84
C LYS A 89 -20.16 -12.94 -9.71
N LEU A 90 -18.96 -13.49 -9.92
CA LEU A 90 -18.78 -14.71 -10.70
C LEU A 90 -19.51 -15.91 -10.09
N GLN A 91 -19.49 -16.04 -8.76
CA GLN A 91 -20.22 -17.10 -8.06
C GLN A 91 -21.73 -16.97 -8.22
N GLU A 92 -22.27 -15.76 -8.14
CA GLU A 92 -23.69 -15.50 -8.43
C GLU A 92 -24.06 -15.86 -9.87
N GLU A 93 -23.27 -15.41 -10.85
CA GLU A 93 -23.48 -15.74 -12.26
C GLU A 93 -23.47 -17.26 -12.49
N ASN A 94 -22.48 -17.96 -11.91
CA ASN A 94 -22.40 -19.41 -11.98
C ASN A 94 -23.62 -20.09 -11.35
N ARG A 95 -24.09 -19.59 -10.20
CA ARG A 95 -25.31 -20.10 -9.54
C ARG A 95 -26.54 -19.92 -10.43
N HIS A 96 -26.71 -18.74 -11.04
CA HIS A 96 -27.81 -18.48 -11.97
C HIS A 96 -27.76 -19.38 -13.19
N GLN A 97 -26.57 -19.57 -13.79
CA GLN A 97 -26.40 -20.47 -14.94
C GLN A 97 -26.68 -21.93 -14.57
N TYR A 98 -26.17 -22.41 -13.42
CA TYR A 98 -26.44 -23.76 -12.93
C TYR A 98 -27.94 -23.97 -12.71
N ASN A 99 -28.59 -23.09 -11.94
CA ASN A 99 -30.03 -23.18 -11.67
C ASN A 99 -30.88 -23.16 -12.95
N ARG A 100 -30.45 -22.42 -13.99
CA ARG A 100 -31.14 -22.43 -15.28
C ARG A 100 -30.99 -23.76 -16.04
N ARG A 101 -29.84 -24.43 -15.90
CA ARG A 101 -29.50 -25.64 -16.69
C ARG A 101 -29.72 -26.95 -15.94
N HIS A 102 -29.83 -26.91 -14.61
CA HIS A 102 -29.97 -28.11 -13.80
C HIS A 102 -31.32 -28.79 -14.06
N ARG A 103 -31.29 -30.13 -14.12
CA ARG A 103 -32.50 -30.96 -14.17
C ARG A 103 -32.96 -31.24 -12.75
N ILE A 104 -34.27 -31.22 -12.54
CA ILE A 104 -34.87 -31.60 -11.24
C ILE A 104 -34.56 -33.07 -10.97
N SER A 105 -34.13 -33.39 -9.76
CA SER A 105 -33.84 -34.76 -9.37
C SER A 105 -35.13 -35.61 -9.39
N PRO A 106 -35.10 -36.83 -9.96
CA PRO A 106 -36.23 -37.75 -9.86
C PRO A 106 -36.51 -38.08 -8.39
N ILE A 107 -37.75 -37.88 -7.95
CA ILE A 107 -38.20 -38.32 -6.62
C ILE A 107 -38.47 -39.82 -6.70
N TYR A 108 -37.65 -40.62 -6.03
CA TYR A 108 -37.88 -42.06 -5.93
C TYR A 108 -38.99 -42.34 -4.91
N LYS A 109 -40.05 -43.04 -5.34
CA LYS A 109 -41.07 -43.56 -4.42
C LYS A 109 -40.48 -44.76 -3.68
N ILE A 110 -40.36 -44.66 -2.37
CA ILE A 110 -40.05 -45.79 -1.50
C ILE A 110 -41.35 -46.58 -1.32
N THR A 111 -41.44 -47.76 -1.94
CA THR A 111 -42.52 -48.72 -1.71
C THR A 111 -42.06 -49.73 -0.66
N TRP A 112 -42.83 -49.85 0.43
CA TRP A 112 -42.67 -50.87 1.46
C TRP A 112 -43.26 -52.21 1.01
#